data_AF-A0A6B3G3P7-F1
#
_entry.id   AF-A0A6B3G3P7-F1
#
_cell.length_a   1.000
_cell.length_b   1.000
_cell.length_c   1.000
_cell.angle_alpha   90.00
_cell.angle_beta   90.00
_cell.angle_gamma   90.00
#
_symmetry.space_group_name_H-M   'P 1'
#
loop_
_entity.id
_entity.type
_entity.pdbx_description
1 polymer ?
#
loop_
_entity_poly.entity_id
_entity_poly.type
_entity_poly.pdbx_seq_one_letter_code
_entity_poly.pdbx_strand_id
1 'polypeptide(L)'
;MRRAVDADEAIRDTASSDDVDRGKPSAEPVELACRLAGVTPEHAVFVGDTVWDMEAATRAGVRAVALLSGGIPHADLERAGADVVYR
;
A
#
# COMPACT_ATOMS: atom_id res chain seq x y z
N MET A 1 12.68 7.92 9.44
CA MET A 1 12.49 8.46 8.06
C MET A 1 11.61 9.69 8.02
N ARG A 2 10.45 9.74 8.70
CA ARG A 2 9.48 10.85 8.61
C ARG A 2 10.08 12.27 8.74
N ARG A 3 10.91 12.51 9.76
CA ARG A 3 11.65 13.79 9.94
C ARG A 3 12.63 14.15 8.82
N ALA A 4 13.13 13.17 8.08
CA ALA A 4 14.10 13.41 7.02
C ALA A 4 13.44 13.91 5.72
N VAL A 5 12.11 13.76 5.58
CA VAL A 5 11.36 14.15 4.37
C VAL A 5 10.40 15.32 4.65
N ASP A 6 10.35 15.82 5.88
CA ASP A 6 9.48 16.95 6.30
C ASP A 6 8.02 16.79 5.85
N ALA A 7 7.48 15.58 5.98
CA ALA A 7 6.16 15.20 5.50
C ALA A 7 5.11 15.17 6.63
N ASP A 8 5.37 15.84 7.75
CA ASP A 8 4.54 15.73 8.95
C ASP A 8 3.11 16.24 8.74
N GLU A 9 2.92 17.25 7.89
CA GLU A 9 1.60 17.78 7.54
C GLU A 9 0.78 16.83 6.64
N ALA A 10 1.46 15.96 5.87
CA ALA A 10 0.80 15.04 4.94
C ALA A 10 0.50 13.66 5.56
N ILE A 11 1.20 13.28 6.62
CA ILE A 11 1.07 11.96 7.26
C ILE A 11 0.29 12.09 8.56
N ARG A 12 -0.98 11.70 8.57
CA ARG A 12 -1.80 11.78 9.79
C ARG A 12 -1.49 10.64 10.77
N ASP A 13 -1.40 9.42 10.25
CA ASP A 13 -1.17 8.19 11.01
C ASP A 13 -0.13 7.33 10.31
N THR A 14 0.50 6.43 11.07
CA THR A 14 1.46 5.45 10.55
C THR A 14 1.17 4.08 11.13
N ALA A 15 1.20 3.06 10.29
CA ALA A 15 1.24 1.66 10.69
C ALA A 15 2.49 1.00 10.11
N SER A 16 3.06 0.07 10.85
CA SER A 16 4.25 -0.69 10.52
C SER A 16 3.98 -2.19 10.56
N SER A 17 4.98 -2.99 10.21
CA SER A 17 4.93 -4.45 10.36
C SER A 17 4.73 -4.90 11.80
N ASP A 18 5.08 -4.06 12.78
CA ASP A 18 4.99 -4.41 14.21
C ASP A 18 3.56 -4.25 14.74
N ASP A 19 2.67 -3.61 13.97
CA ASP A 19 1.28 -3.36 14.33
C ASP A 19 0.32 -4.44 13.79
N VAL A 20 0.85 -5.48 13.13
CA VAL A 20 0.09 -6.58 12.52
C VAL A 20 0.73 -7.93 12.81
N ASP A 21 -0.09 -8.98 12.89
CA ASP A 21 0.40 -10.35 13.05
C ASP A 21 0.95 -10.92 11.74
N ARG A 22 0.42 -10.44 10.59
CA ARG A 22 0.83 -10.87 9.25
C ARG A 22 1.12 -9.69 8.35
N GLY A 23 2.38 -9.58 7.94
CA GLY A 23 2.82 -8.64 6.91
C GLY A 23 2.28 -8.97 5.51
N LYS A 24 2.57 -8.08 4.55
CA LYS A 24 2.26 -8.30 3.13
C LYS A 24 2.83 -9.65 2.67
N PRO A 25 2.08 -10.43 1.88
CA PRO A 25 0.91 -10.03 1.10
C PRO A 25 -0.44 -10.17 1.81
N SER A 26 -0.47 -10.32 3.14
CA SER A 26 -1.73 -10.22 3.91
C SER A 26 -2.42 -8.87 3.66
N ALA A 27 -3.75 -8.84 3.67
CA ALA A 27 -4.57 -7.63 3.64
C ALA A 27 -4.47 -6.81 4.93
N GLU A 28 -4.09 -7.47 6.03
CA GLU A 28 -4.14 -6.96 7.40
C GLU A 28 -3.46 -5.58 7.60
N PRO A 29 -2.27 -5.29 7.03
CA PRO A 29 -1.67 -3.96 7.12
C PRO A 29 -2.51 -2.86 6.45
N VAL A 30 -3.14 -3.19 5.31
CA VAL A 30 -3.95 -2.25 4.53
C VAL A 30 -5.29 -1.98 5.24
N GLU A 31 -5.91 -3.03 5.78
CA GLU A 31 -7.13 -2.92 6.59
C GLU A 31 -6.88 -2.08 7.85
N LEU A 32 -5.75 -2.29 8.53
CA LEU A 32 -5.35 -1.48 9.68
C LEU A 32 -5.18 0.00 9.28
N ALA A 33 -4.49 0.27 8.17
CA ALA A 33 -4.33 1.64 7.67
C ALA A 33 -5.67 2.32 7.38
N CYS A 34 -6.63 1.61 6.76
CA CYS A 34 -7.97 2.14 6.50
C CYS A 34 -8.72 2.43 7.80
N ARG A 35 -8.63 1.54 8.81
CA ARG A 35 -9.24 1.75 10.13
C ARG A 35 -8.67 2.98 10.83
N LEU A 36 -7.34 3.14 10.84
CA LEU A 36 -6.68 4.31 11.43
C LEU A 36 -7.09 5.60 10.71
N ALA A 37 -7.19 5.56 9.38
CA ALA A 37 -7.62 6.70 8.58
C ALA A 37 -9.14 6.99 8.68
N GLY A 38 -9.94 6.08 9.25
CA GLY A 38 -11.39 6.22 9.37
C GLY A 38 -12.14 6.17 8.04
N VAL A 39 -11.61 5.45 7.04
CA VAL A 39 -12.17 5.37 5.69
C VAL A 39 -12.49 3.93 5.29
N THR A 40 -13.41 3.77 4.35
CA THR A 40 -13.68 2.48 3.70
C THR A 40 -12.69 2.24 2.55
N PRO A 41 -12.45 0.99 2.12
CA PRO A 41 -11.51 0.67 1.04
C PRO A 41 -11.77 1.44 -0.27
N GLU A 42 -13.03 1.74 -0.58
CA GLU A 42 -13.43 2.48 -1.79
C GLU A 42 -12.96 3.95 -1.79
N HIS A 43 -12.66 4.48 -0.61
CA HIS A 43 -12.13 5.84 -0.42
C HIS A 43 -10.62 5.86 -0.20
N ALA A 44 -9.94 4.73 -0.42
CA ALA A 44 -8.50 4.59 -0.26
C ALA A 44 -7.84 4.13 -1.57
N VAL A 45 -6.56 4.48 -1.70
CA VAL A 45 -5.66 3.90 -2.71
C VAL A 45 -4.41 3.40 -2.02
N PHE A 46 -3.88 2.26 -2.47
CA PHE A 46 -2.61 1.74 -2.02
C PHE A 46 -1.54 2.08 -3.06
N VAL A 47 -0.45 2.73 -2.65
CA VAL A 47 0.69 3.02 -3.51
C VAL A 47 1.89 2.18 -3.07
N GLY A 48 2.45 1.39 -3.98
CA GLY A 48 3.60 0.52 -3.69
C GLY A 48 4.40 0.18 -4.95
N ASP A 49 5.45 -0.61 -4.79
CA ASP A 49 6.39 -0.93 -5.89
C ASP A 49 6.76 -2.41 -5.96
N THR A 50 6.14 -3.25 -5.12
CA THR A 50 6.34 -4.69 -5.10
C THR A 50 5.08 -5.48 -5.42
N VAL A 51 5.22 -6.76 -5.80
CA VAL A 51 4.07 -7.66 -5.98
C VAL A 51 3.29 -7.87 -4.68
N TRP A 52 3.98 -7.88 -3.53
CA TRP A 52 3.34 -8.06 -2.23
C TRP A 52 2.44 -6.88 -1.85
N ASP A 53 2.79 -5.67 -2.30
CA ASP A 53 1.95 -4.48 -2.15
C ASP A 53 0.64 -4.63 -2.90
N MET A 54 0.72 -4.99 -4.18
CA MET A 54 -0.44 -5.12 -5.05
C MET A 54 -1.37 -6.24 -4.58
N GLU A 55 -0.80 -7.37 -4.15
CA GLU A 55 -1.57 -8.47 -3.56
C GLU A 55 -2.28 -8.05 -2.26
N ALA A 56 -1.58 -7.34 -1.37
CA ALA A 56 -2.16 -6.89 -0.11
C ALA A 56 -3.30 -5.89 -0.33
N ALA A 57 -3.12 -4.92 -1.24
CA ALA A 57 -4.13 -3.96 -1.62
C ALA A 57 -5.37 -4.63 -2.22
N THR A 58 -5.16 -5.53 -3.18
CA THR A 58 -6.23 -6.29 -3.84
C THR A 58 -7.03 -7.11 -2.84
N ARG A 59 -6.37 -7.81 -1.92
CA ARG A 59 -7.04 -8.61 -0.88
C ARG A 59 -7.83 -7.75 0.11
N ALA A 60 -7.37 -6.53 0.37
CA ALA A 60 -8.08 -5.56 1.21
C ALA A 60 -9.21 -4.81 0.48
N GLY A 61 -9.42 -5.07 -0.82
CA GLY A 61 -10.39 -4.35 -1.64
C GLY A 61 -10.03 -2.89 -1.91
N VAL A 62 -8.76 -2.51 -1.74
CA VAL A 62 -8.25 -1.17 -2.00
C VAL A 62 -7.65 -1.11 -3.39
N ARG A 63 -7.96 -0.05 -4.13
CA ARG A 63 -7.40 0.19 -5.47
C ARG A 63 -5.86 0.26 -5.40
N ALA A 64 -5.17 -0.51 -6.25
CA ALA A 64 -3.72 -0.64 -6.20
C ALA A 64 -3.04 0.21 -7.31
N VAL A 65 -2.10 1.06 -6.91
CA VAL A 65 -1.31 1.93 -7.79
C VAL A 65 0.15 1.56 -7.64
N ALA A 66 0.79 1.10 -8.72
CA ALA A 66 2.18 0.66 -8.67
C ALA A 66 3.16 1.71 -9.21
N LEU A 67 4.35 1.77 -8.62
CA LEU A 67 5.47 2.58 -9.11
C LEU A 67 6.63 1.68 -9.56
N LEU A 68 7.26 2.00 -10.68
CA LEU A 68 8.43 1.30 -11.22
C LEU A 68 9.74 1.68 -10.51
N SER A 69 9.70 1.86 -9.19
CA SER A 69 10.86 2.17 -8.34
C SER A 69 11.50 0.94 -7.68
N GLY A 70 10.75 -0.15 -7.53
CA GLY A 70 11.14 -1.32 -6.73
C GLY A 70 11.91 -2.42 -7.47
N GLY A 71 12.18 -2.22 -8.77
CA GLY A 71 12.85 -3.23 -9.61
C GLY A 71 11.97 -4.40 -10.04
N ILE A 72 10.67 -4.37 -9.73
CA ILE A 72 9.69 -5.35 -10.22
C ILE A 72 9.24 -4.99 -11.64
N PRO A 73 9.23 -5.94 -12.60
CA PRO A 73 8.72 -5.71 -13.94
C PRO A 73 7.27 -5.23 -13.94
N HIS A 74 6.94 -4.33 -14.86
CA HIS A 74 5.59 -3.79 -15.03
C HIS A 74 4.52 -4.89 -15.08
N ALA A 75 4.72 -5.92 -15.91
CA ALA A 75 3.78 -7.02 -16.07
C ALA A 75 3.60 -7.89 -14.81
N ASP A 76 4.59 -7.92 -13.91
CA ASP A 76 4.46 -8.61 -12.63
C ASP A 76 3.56 -7.82 -11.67
N LEU A 77 3.65 -6.49 -11.68
CA LEU A 77 2.79 -5.62 -10.87
C LEU A 77 1.33 -5.67 -11.34
N GLU A 78 1.09 -5.61 -12.65
CA GLU A 78 -0.25 -5.78 -13.23
C GLU A 78 -0.86 -7.14 -12.84
N ARG A 79 -0.09 -8.23 -12.96
CA ARG A 79 -0.56 -9.57 -12.55
C ARG A 79 -0.83 -9.69 -11.05
N ALA A 80 -0.08 -8.98 -10.22
CA ALA A 80 -0.25 -8.96 -8.78
C ALA A 80 -1.46 -8.10 -8.32
N GLY A 81 -2.11 -7.39 -9.25
CA GLY A 81 -3.36 -6.65 -9.01
C GLY A 81 -3.25 -5.13 -9.12
N ALA A 82 -2.17 -4.58 -9.69
CA ALA A 82 -2.09 -3.14 -9.95
C ALA A 82 -3.17 -2.71 -10.98
N ASP A 83 -3.97 -1.71 -10.63
CA ASP A 83 -4.93 -1.10 -11.55
C ASP A 83 -4.26 -0.17 -12.55
N VAL A 84 -3.17 0.49 -12.12
CA VAL A 84 -2.36 1.40 -12.92
C VAL A 84 -0.91 1.34 -12.44
N VAL A 85 0.02 1.53 -13.37
CA VAL A 85 1.45 1.52 -13.08
C VAL A 85 2.11 2.78 -13.66
N TYR A 86 2.92 3.45 -12.83
CA TYR A 86 3.62 4.68 -13.18
C TYR A 86 5.14 4.55 -13.00
N ARG A 87 5.88 5.47 -13.62
CA ARG A 87 7.34 5.60 -13.50
C ARG A 87 7.68 6.95 -12.90
#